data_AF-A0A2G4IEE7-F1
#
_entry.id   AF-A0A2G4IEE7-F1
#
_cell.length_a   1.000
_cell.length_b   1.000
_cell.length_c   1.000
_cell.angle_alpha   90.00
_cell.angle_beta   90.00
_cell.angle_gamma   90.00
#
_symmetry.space_group_name_H-M   'P 1'
#
loop_
_entity.id
_entity.type
_entity.pdbx_description
1 polymer ?
#
loop_
_entity_poly.entity_id
_entity_poly.type
_entity_poly.pdbx_seq_one_letter_code
_entity_poly.pdbx_strand_id
1 'polypeptide(L)' 'MRLTRMPRGFAENHPAATWLRFNSFTVSTNYSDKKTLAPSLIDKVMKGFALILPVCRWLNGALGYPTAKSR' A
#
# COMPACT_ATOMS: atom_id res chain seq x y z
N MET A 1 10.02 1.57 -2.05
CA MET A 1 11.09 1.88 -3.03
C MET A 1 10.84 3.28 -3.59
N ARG A 2 11.87 4.14 -3.67
CA ARG A 2 11.73 5.55 -4.07
C ARG A 2 12.66 5.88 -5.23
N LEU A 3 12.17 6.61 -6.22
CA LEU A 3 12.92 7.09 -7.37
C LEU A 3 13.83 8.27 -6.98
N THR A 4 15.05 8.27 -7.52
CA THR A 4 16.02 9.36 -7.36
C THR A 4 15.79 10.51 -8.33
N ARG A 5 15.23 10.24 -9.51
CA ARG A 5 14.82 11.25 -10.52
C ARG A 5 13.32 11.49 -10.47
N MET A 6 12.88 12.64 -10.99
CA MET A 6 11.44 12.89 -11.14
C MET A 6 10.84 11.93 -12.18
N PRO A 7 9.62 11.41 -11.94
CA PRO A 7 8.91 10.64 -12.95
C PRO A 7 8.70 11.47 -14.21
N ARG A 8 8.68 10.81 -15.37
CA ARG A 8 8.40 11.47 -16.66
C ARG A 8 7.03 12.16 -16.60
N GLY A 9 6.94 13.35 -17.17
CA GLY A 9 5.71 14.14 -17.22
C GLY A 9 5.48 15.09 -16.05
N PHE A 10 6.40 15.18 -15.09
CA PHE A 10 6.32 16.10 -13.96
C PHE A 10 7.53 17.04 -13.90
N ALA A 11 7.29 18.30 -13.55
CA ALA A 11 8.34 19.30 -13.36
C ALA A 11 9.27 18.94 -12.18
N GLU A 12 10.54 19.34 -12.24
CA GLU A 12 11.51 19.04 -11.19
C GLU A 12 11.14 19.63 -9.82
N ASN A 13 10.52 20.81 -9.82
CA ASN A 13 10.09 21.56 -8.64
C ASN A 13 8.60 21.32 -8.28
N HIS A 14 8.01 20.22 -8.74
CA HIS A 14 6.60 19.93 -8.46
C HIS A 14 6.33 19.91 -6.94
N PRO A 15 5.28 20.58 -6.42
CA PRO A 15 5.02 20.65 -4.97
C PRO A 15 4.85 19.27 -4.31
N ALA A 16 4.35 18.30 -5.08
CA ALA A 16 4.24 16.90 -4.64
C ALA A 16 5.46 16.00 -5.01
N ALA A 17 6.63 16.56 -5.37
CA ALA A 17 7.79 15.80 -5.84
C ALA A 17 8.24 14.69 -4.87
N THR A 18 8.09 14.91 -3.56
CA THR A 18 8.38 13.88 -2.55
C THR A 18 7.49 12.65 -2.73
N TRP A 19 6.19 12.87 -2.97
CA TRP A 19 5.18 11.83 -3.12
C TRP A 19 5.27 11.13 -4.46
N LEU A 20 5.49 11.88 -5.55
CA LEU A 20 5.59 11.36 -6.91
C LEU A 20 6.77 10.38 -7.09
N ARG A 21 7.80 10.48 -6.25
CA ARG A 21 8.95 9.57 -6.32
C ARG A 21 8.68 8.21 -5.68
N PHE A 22 7.60 8.02 -4.94
CA PHE A 22 7.24 6.69 -4.45
C PHE A 22 6.67 5.86 -5.60
N ASN A 23 7.39 4.80 -5.98
CA ASN A 23 7.00 3.92 -7.09
C ASN A 23 6.27 2.64 -6.60
N SER A 24 6.14 2.47 -5.29
CA SER A 24 5.47 1.29 -4.73
C SER A 24 4.76 1.68 -3.43
N PHE A 25 3.48 1.36 -3.36
CA PHE A 25 2.63 1.49 -2.18
C PHE A 25 2.48 0.11 -1.53
N THR A 26 3.57 -0.41 -0.97
CA THR A 26 3.60 -1.72 -0.32
C THR A 26 3.57 -1.56 1.19
N VAL A 27 2.69 -2.31 1.85
CA VAL A 27 2.67 -2.43 3.32
C VAL A 27 3.15 -3.83 3.67
N SER A 28 4.12 -3.92 4.58
CA SER A 28 4.63 -5.19 5.09
C SER A 28 4.62 -5.20 6.61
N THR A 29 4.45 -6.37 7.19
CA THR A 29 4.60 -6.60 8.63
C THR A 29 5.37 -7.89 8.83
N ASN A 30 6.31 -7.87 9.77
CA ASN A 30 7.10 -9.04 10.11
C ASN A 30 6.47 -9.76 11.31
N TYR A 31 6.37 -11.08 11.23
CA TYR A 31 5.97 -11.94 12.33
C TYR A 31 7.16 -12.78 12.77
N SER A 32 7.39 -12.87 14.08
CA SER A 32 8.33 -13.85 14.62
C SER A 32 7.72 -15.25 14.57
N ASP A 33 8.55 -16.29 14.59
CA ASP A 33 8.11 -17.70 14.57
C ASP A 33 7.04 -17.99 15.62
N LYS A 34 7.22 -17.48 16.85
CA LYS A 34 6.22 -17.59 17.92
C LYS A 34 4.86 -17.00 17.54
N LYS A 35 4.84 -15.85 16.84
CA LYS A 35 3.59 -15.22 16.40
C LYS A 35 2.97 -15.96 15.21
N THR A 36 3.81 -16.53 14.34
CA THR A 36 3.40 -17.33 13.18
C THR A 36 2.75 -18.64 13.61
N LEU A 37 3.27 -19.29 14.64
CA LEU A 37 2.72 -20.55 15.16
C LEU A 37 1.56 -20.36 16.15
N ALA A 38 1.24 -19.13 16.53
CA ALA A 38 0.15 -18.86 17.46
C ALA A 38 -1.22 -19.02 16.78
N PRO A 39 -2.23 -19.59 17.47
CA PRO A 39 -3.60 -19.69 16.93
C PRO A 39 -4.18 -18.33 16.51
N SER A 40 -3.74 -17.25 17.17
CA SER A 40 -4.12 -15.86 16.86
C SER A 40 -3.57 -15.29 15.54
N LEU A 41 -2.80 -16.06 14.76
CA LEU A 41 -2.15 -15.56 13.54
C LEU A 41 -3.19 -14.99 12.57
N ILE A 42 -4.26 -15.74 12.31
CA ILE A 42 -5.30 -15.34 11.35
C ILE A 42 -5.94 -14.02 11.77
N ASP A 43 -6.33 -13.87 13.03
CA ASP A 43 -6.92 -12.63 13.55
C ASP A 43 -5.99 -11.42 13.36
N LYS A 44 -4.69 -11.61 13.61
CA LYS A 44 -3.69 -10.55 13.47
C LYS A 44 -3.47 -10.16 12.01
N VAL A 45 -3.43 -11.15 11.11
CA VAL A 45 -3.30 -10.94 9.67
C VAL A 45 -4.54 -10.22 9.14
N MET A 46 -5.73 -10.68 9.50
CA MET A 46 -7.00 -10.08 9.08
C MET A 46 -7.15 -8.64 9.58
N LYS A 47 -6.74 -8.34 10.82
CA LYS A 47 -6.68 -6.95 11.31
C LYS A 47 -5.75 -6.09 10.47
N GLY A 48 -4.59 -6.60 10.09
CA GLY A 48 -3.67 -5.90 9.19
C GLY A 48 -4.30 -5.57 7.84
N PHE A 49 -4.95 -6.56 7.21
CA PHE A 49 -5.66 -6.34 5.94
C PHE A 49 -6.82 -5.35 6.07
N ALA A 50 -7.59 -5.41 7.16
CA ALA A 50 -8.68 -4.48 7.42
C ALA A 50 -8.18 -3.02 7.50
N LEU A 51 -6.99 -2.80 8.06
CA LEU A 51 -6.37 -1.47 8.12
C LEU A 51 -5.86 -0.97 6.76
N ILE A 52 -5.39 -1.88 5.90
CA ILE A 52 -4.85 -1.53 4.57
C ILE A 52 -5.97 -1.31 3.53
N LEU A 53 -7.10 -1.98 3.70
CA LEU A 53 -8.20 -1.99 2.73
C LEU A 53 -8.68 -0.60 2.28
N PRO A 54 -8.85 0.43 3.14
CA PRO A 54 -9.25 1.77 2.71
C PRO A 54 -8.25 2.41 1.74
N VAL A 55 -6.94 2.20 1.96
CA VAL A 55 -5.88 2.71 1.09
C VAL A 55 -5.95 2.04 -0.28
N CYS A 56 -6.12 0.72 -0.33
CA CYS A 56 -6.29 0.00 -1.60
C CYS A 56 -7.52 0.50 -2.37
N ARG A 57 -8.64 0.73 -1.69
CA ARG A 57 -9.87 1.25 -2.31
C ARG A 57 -9.65 2.65 -2.88
N TRP A 58 -9.02 3.53 -2.11
CA TRP A 58 -8.69 4.89 -2.56
C TRP A 58 -7.76 4.87 -3.78
N LEU A 59 -6.69 4.07 -3.72
CA LEU A 59 -5.72 3.96 -4.83
C LEU A 59 -6.37 3.39 -6.10
N ASN A 60 -7.20 2.36 -5.96
CA ASN A 60 -7.93 1.80 -7.09
C ASN A 60 -8.82 2.86 -7.75
N GLY A 61 -9.54 3.67 -6.95
CA GLY A 61 -10.34 4.78 -7.47
C GLY A 61 -9.50 5.84 -8.18
N ALA A 62 -8.37 6.25 -7.60
CA ALA A 62 -7.46 7.23 -8.20
C ALA A 62 -6.86 6.76 -9.53
N LEU A 63 -6.64 5.45 -9.68
CA LEU A 63 -6.11 4.83 -10.90
C LEU A 63 -7.19 4.45 -11.92
N GLY A 64 -8.48 4.67 -11.63
CA GLY A 64 -9.60 4.34 -12.51
C GLY A 64 -9.98 2.86 -12.54
N TYR A 65 -9.52 2.06 -11.58
CA TYR A 65 -9.94 0.67 -11.44
C TYR A 65 -11.38 0.56 -10.92
N PRO A 66 -12.15 -0.45 -11.37
CA PRO A 66 -13.50 -0.66 -10.87
C PRO A 66 -13.50 -1.04 -9.39
N THR A 67 -14.55 -0.66 -8.67
CA THR A 67 -14.75 -1.10 -7.29
C THR A 67 -14.78 -2.62 -7.22
N ALA A 68 -14.06 -3.20 -6.27
CA ALA A 68 -14.09 -4.63 -6.01
C ALA A 68 -15.54 -5.06 -5.70
N LYS A 69 -16.10 -5.94 -6.54
CA LYS A 69 -17.38 -6.57 -6.28
C LYS A 69 -17.17 -7.67 -5.24
N SER A 70 -18.08 -7.79 -4.27
CA SER A 70 -18.06 -8.96 -3.39
C SER A 70 -18.17 -10.21 -4.24
N ARG A 71 -17.32 -11.20 -3.96
CA ARG A 71 -17.44 -12.54 -4.53
C ARG A 71 -18.44 -13.36 -3.71
#